data_AF-A0A357K4P9-F1
#
_entry.id   AF-A0A357K4P9-F1
#
_cell.length_a   1.000
_cell.length_b   1.000
_cell.length_c   1.000
_cell.angle_alpha   90.00
_cell.angle_beta   90.00
_cell.angle_gamma   90.00
#
_symmetry.space_group_name_H-M   'P 1'
#
loop_
_entity.id
_entity.type
_entity.pdbx_description
1 polymer ?
#
loop_
_entity_poly.entity_id
_entity_poly.type
_entity_poly.pdbx_seq_one_letter_code
_entity_poly.pdbx_strand_id
1 'polypeptide(L)'
;TFNVDMSCATEAGATLNGATEITEVFVTGPWCGWCAADGYNVLTDADGDGIFSVELADLTGDVEYKYGINGFEDQEQLVDDMVDGGTCAPITDFFGYANRQISAGSTANDVFGSCSACEDSAGTGCTDPAYVEFDPYATTDDGSCGTLAVYGCPYDAATNYNPQANVDDLSCEFELVDNSCPADLDGDGSVTTTDLLSFLASFGANCL
;
A
#
# COMPACT_ATOMS: atom_id res chain seq x y z
N THR A 1 -5.60 2.48 23.78
CA THR A 1 -4.90 2.68 22.49
C THR A 1 -5.90 3.07 21.44
N PHE A 2 -5.54 4.01 20.57
CA PHE A 2 -6.37 4.41 19.43
C PHE A 2 -5.61 4.08 18.17
N ASN A 3 -6.23 3.27 17.33
CA ASN A 3 -5.76 2.92 16.00
C ASN A 3 -6.81 3.39 15.00
N VAL A 4 -6.38 4.09 13.96
CA VAL A 4 -7.25 4.53 12.87
C VAL A 4 -6.61 4.15 11.54
N ASP A 5 -7.37 3.40 10.76
CA ASP A 5 -7.05 3.08 9.38
C ASP A 5 -7.34 4.31 8.51
N MET A 6 -6.29 4.83 7.89
CA MET A 6 -6.35 6.01 7.02
C MET A 6 -6.33 5.63 5.53
N SER A 7 -6.37 4.34 5.18
CA SER A 7 -6.18 3.85 3.81
C SER A 7 -7.15 4.53 2.84
N CYS A 8 -8.45 4.54 3.14
CA CYS A 8 -9.48 5.22 2.34
C CYS A 8 -9.32 6.74 2.26
N ALA A 9 -8.69 7.35 3.26
CA ALA A 9 -8.45 8.79 3.31
C ALA A 9 -7.21 9.20 2.50
N THR A 10 -6.31 8.25 2.22
CA THR A 10 -5.09 8.44 1.42
C THR A 10 -5.22 7.99 -0.04
N GLU A 11 -6.33 7.34 -0.41
CA GLU A 11 -6.60 6.92 -1.78
C GLU A 11 -6.75 8.08 -2.77
N ALA A 12 -6.36 7.85 -4.02
CA ALA A 12 -6.49 8.83 -5.08
C ALA A 12 -7.97 9.15 -5.35
N GLY A 13 -8.41 10.35 -4.96
CA GLY A 13 -9.81 10.78 -5.10
C GLY A 13 -10.60 10.80 -3.79
N ALA A 14 -9.99 10.43 -2.67
CA ALA A 14 -10.56 10.62 -1.34
C ALA A 14 -10.98 12.09 -1.15
N THR A 15 -12.22 12.30 -0.69
CA THR A 15 -12.74 13.65 -0.49
C THR A 15 -12.37 14.11 0.91
N LEU A 16 -11.16 14.64 1.05
CA LEU A 16 -10.76 15.33 2.27
C LEU A 16 -11.37 16.75 2.23
N ASN A 17 -12.22 17.11 3.19
CA ASN A 17 -13.01 18.35 3.19
C ASN A 17 -12.18 19.63 3.45
N GLY A 18 -11.15 19.85 2.64
CA GLY A 18 -10.28 21.04 2.71
C GLY A 18 -8.80 20.70 2.83
N ALA A 19 -8.46 19.53 3.37
CA ALA A 19 -7.07 19.07 3.43
C ALA A 19 -6.59 18.61 2.04
N THR A 20 -5.51 19.21 1.56
CA THR A 20 -4.87 18.83 0.28
C THR A 20 -3.76 17.80 0.45
N GLU A 21 -3.31 17.60 1.67
CA GLU A 21 -2.29 16.63 2.09
C GLU A 21 -2.53 16.26 3.56
N ILE A 22 -2.16 15.04 3.97
CA ILE A 22 -2.23 14.60 5.36
C ILE A 22 -0.83 14.72 5.95
N THR A 23 -0.64 15.69 6.86
CA THR A 23 0.65 15.91 7.56
C THR A 23 0.58 15.56 9.04
N GLU A 24 -0.63 15.49 9.60
CA GLU A 24 -0.91 15.16 10.98
C GLU A 24 -2.25 14.43 11.07
N VAL A 25 -2.29 13.34 11.84
CA VAL A 25 -3.51 12.65 12.27
C VAL A 25 -3.53 12.70 13.79
N PHE A 26 -4.64 13.10 14.40
CA PHE A 26 -4.76 13.22 15.86
C PHE A 26 -6.11 12.72 16.37
N VAL A 27 -6.15 12.26 17.62
CA VAL A 27 -7.39 11.91 18.32
C VAL A 27 -7.71 12.98 19.36
N THR A 28 -8.99 13.34 19.46
CA THR A 28 -9.44 14.42 20.34
C THR A 28 -10.80 14.12 20.95
N GLY A 29 -11.12 14.77 22.06
CA GLY A 29 -12.39 14.58 22.76
C GLY A 29 -12.65 15.61 23.85
N PRO A 30 -13.81 15.53 24.54
CA PRO A 30 -14.18 16.44 25.63
C PRO A 30 -13.16 16.46 26.78
N TRP A 31 -12.43 15.36 26.99
CA TRP A 31 -11.43 15.20 28.03
C TRP A 31 -10.20 16.11 27.88
N CYS A 32 -9.91 16.61 26.67
CA CYS A 32 -8.92 17.67 26.44
C CYS A 32 -9.55 18.99 25.94
N GLY A 33 -10.89 19.09 25.94
CA GLY A 33 -11.60 20.26 25.42
C GLY A 33 -11.53 20.41 23.90
N TRP A 34 -11.58 19.30 23.16
CA TRP A 34 -11.45 19.29 21.69
C TRP A 34 -10.12 19.90 21.21
N CYS A 35 -9.03 19.47 21.84
CA CYS A 35 -7.67 19.86 21.48
C CYS A 35 -7.34 19.47 20.02
N ALA A 36 -6.72 20.40 19.27
CA ALA A 36 -6.30 20.19 17.88
C ALA A 36 -5.10 21.05 17.47
N ALA A 37 -4.49 21.77 18.41
CA ALA A 37 -3.29 22.56 18.19
C ALA A 37 -2.15 21.95 19.01
N ASP A 38 -0.91 22.04 18.51
CA ASP A 38 0.35 21.71 19.21
C ASP A 38 0.71 20.22 19.34
N GLY A 39 0.35 19.36 18.38
CA GLY A 39 0.87 17.98 18.32
C GLY A 39 0.42 17.08 19.49
N TYR A 40 -0.70 17.41 20.12
CA TYR A 40 -1.29 16.57 21.15
C TYR A 40 -2.00 15.37 20.54
N ASN A 41 -1.76 14.19 21.14
CA ASN A 41 -2.42 12.93 20.79
C ASN A 41 -2.27 12.57 19.31
N VAL A 42 -1.14 12.93 18.71
CA VAL A 42 -0.79 12.62 17.32
C VAL A 42 -0.60 11.12 17.18
N LEU A 43 -1.22 10.57 16.15
CA LEU A 43 -1.09 9.18 15.76
C LEU A 43 0.04 9.08 14.73
N THR A 44 0.79 7.98 14.79
CA THR A 44 1.88 7.70 13.86
C THR A 44 1.67 6.35 13.21
N ASP A 45 2.06 6.26 11.93
CA ASP A 45 2.19 5.01 11.19
C ASP A 45 3.69 4.68 11.09
N ALA A 46 4.18 3.84 12.00
CA ALA A 46 5.61 3.58 12.14
C ALA A 46 6.10 2.41 11.26
N ASP A 47 5.21 1.50 10.91
CA ASP A 47 5.42 0.33 10.06
C ASP A 47 4.98 0.53 8.61
N GLY A 48 4.26 1.61 8.31
CA GLY A 48 3.87 2.01 6.96
C GLY A 48 2.71 1.18 6.43
N ASP A 49 1.84 0.66 7.31
CA ASP A 49 0.71 -0.19 6.94
C ASP A 49 -0.59 0.59 6.72
N GLY A 50 -0.58 1.92 6.88
CA GLY A 50 -1.74 2.79 6.75
C GLY A 50 -2.58 2.91 8.04
N ILE A 51 -2.22 2.20 9.11
CA ILE A 51 -2.89 2.25 10.41
C ILE A 51 -2.10 3.14 11.37
N PHE A 52 -2.64 4.33 11.59
CA PHE A 52 -2.05 5.31 12.48
C PHE A 52 -2.44 4.98 13.93
N SER A 53 -1.47 5.01 14.84
CA SER A 53 -1.67 4.57 16.23
C SER A 53 -1.13 5.55 17.27
N VAL A 54 -1.82 5.68 18.41
CA VAL A 54 -1.33 6.36 19.62
C VAL A 54 -1.81 5.68 20.90
N GLU A 55 -0.96 5.70 21.93
CA GLU A 55 -1.33 5.30 23.28
C GLU A 55 -1.50 6.53 24.18
N LEU A 56 -2.71 6.69 24.74
CA LEU A 56 -3.01 7.76 25.70
C LEU A 56 -3.19 7.16 27.10
N ALA A 57 -2.48 7.71 28.07
CA ALA A 57 -2.59 7.37 29.49
C ALA A 57 -3.69 8.21 30.18
N ASP A 58 -4.06 7.80 31.39
CA ASP A 58 -4.91 8.56 32.33
C ASP A 58 -6.35 8.88 31.87
N LEU A 59 -6.84 8.20 30.83
CA LEU A 59 -8.26 8.21 30.49
C LEU A 59 -9.06 7.38 31.50
N THR A 60 -10.28 7.82 31.83
CA THR A 60 -11.16 7.13 32.79
C THR A 60 -12.61 7.13 32.32
N GLY A 61 -13.35 6.06 32.64
CA GLY A 61 -14.77 5.94 32.29
C GLY A 61 -15.00 5.70 30.80
N ASP A 62 -16.13 6.14 30.29
CA ASP A 62 -16.40 6.11 28.86
C ASP A 62 -15.77 7.35 28.19
N VAL A 63 -14.95 7.10 27.18
CA VAL A 63 -14.18 8.10 26.46
C VAL A 63 -14.89 8.38 25.14
N GLU A 64 -15.43 9.57 25.01
CA GLU A 64 -15.92 10.12 23.74
C GLU A 64 -14.74 10.74 22.96
N TYR A 65 -14.67 10.48 21.66
CA TYR A 65 -13.60 10.98 20.81
C TYR A 65 -13.98 11.07 19.32
N LYS A 66 -13.11 11.73 18.54
CA LYS A 66 -13.05 11.69 17.07
C LYS A 66 -11.61 11.85 16.60
N TYR A 67 -11.36 11.47 15.35
CA TYR A 67 -10.11 11.78 14.67
C TYR A 67 -10.20 13.08 13.86
N GLY A 68 -9.07 13.76 13.72
CA GLY A 68 -8.90 14.95 12.91
C GLY A 68 -7.58 14.94 12.15
N ILE A 69 -7.51 15.77 11.10
CA ILE A 69 -6.34 15.95 10.25
C ILE A 69 -5.90 17.42 10.27
N ASN A 70 -4.59 17.66 10.32
CA ASN A 70 -3.92 18.97 10.23
C ASN A 70 -4.63 20.08 11.06
N GLY A 71 -4.86 19.86 12.35
CA GLY A 71 -5.56 20.84 13.19
C GLY A 71 -7.00 21.18 12.77
N PHE A 72 -7.77 20.17 12.34
CA PHE A 72 -9.15 20.28 11.83
C PHE A 72 -9.30 20.91 10.43
N GLU A 73 -8.28 20.85 9.57
CA GLU A 73 -8.50 21.07 8.12
C GLU A 73 -9.47 20.03 7.56
N ASP A 74 -9.44 18.81 8.11
CA ASP A 74 -10.53 17.84 7.99
C ASP A 74 -10.73 17.08 9.30
N GLN A 75 -11.89 16.45 9.45
CA GLN A 75 -12.25 15.65 10.61
C GLN A 75 -13.29 14.60 10.23
N GLU A 76 -13.43 13.58 11.07
CA GLU A 76 -14.43 12.55 10.83
C GLU A 76 -15.85 13.11 10.75
N GLN A 77 -16.60 12.63 9.76
CA GLN A 77 -18.02 12.90 9.55
C GLN A 77 -18.78 11.58 9.47
N LEU A 78 -19.32 11.13 10.61
CA LEU A 78 -19.95 9.80 10.73
C LEU A 78 -21.48 9.88 10.76
N VAL A 79 -22.08 11.06 10.58
CA VAL A 79 -23.53 11.23 10.69
C VAL A 79 -24.27 10.37 9.67
N ASP A 80 -23.79 10.35 8.42
CA ASP A 80 -24.40 9.58 7.34
C ASP A 80 -24.29 8.07 7.60
N ASP A 81 -23.13 7.57 8.04
CA ASP A 81 -22.98 6.16 8.45
C ASP A 81 -23.98 5.78 9.54
N MET A 82 -24.17 6.64 10.55
CA MET A 82 -25.11 6.37 11.64
C MET A 82 -26.56 6.41 11.16
N VAL A 83 -26.92 7.32 10.24
CA VAL A 83 -28.25 7.35 9.59
C VAL A 83 -28.50 6.07 8.80
N ASP A 84 -27.46 5.52 8.17
CA ASP A 84 -27.50 4.27 7.40
C ASP A 84 -27.41 3.00 8.27
N GLY A 85 -27.40 3.15 9.60
CA GLY A 85 -27.46 2.04 10.55
C GLY A 85 -26.09 1.57 11.08
N GLY A 86 -25.04 2.34 10.83
CA GLY A 86 -23.74 2.19 11.47
C GLY A 86 -23.83 2.22 13.00
N THR A 87 -22.82 1.67 13.66
CA THR A 87 -22.79 1.56 15.14
C THR A 87 -21.51 2.09 15.78
N CYS A 88 -20.56 2.57 14.98
CA CYS A 88 -19.23 2.97 15.45
C CYS A 88 -19.21 4.32 16.19
N ALA A 89 -20.21 5.18 15.96
CA ALA A 89 -20.33 6.49 16.60
C ALA A 89 -21.62 6.59 17.46
N PRO A 90 -21.69 5.88 18.60
CA PRO A 90 -22.91 5.79 19.40
C PRO A 90 -23.31 7.12 20.05
N ILE A 91 -22.40 8.10 20.10
CA ILE A 91 -22.67 9.45 20.59
C ILE A 91 -23.09 10.30 19.39
N THR A 92 -24.34 10.16 18.96
CA THR A 92 -24.87 10.78 17.74
C THR A 92 -26.26 11.38 17.94
N ASP A 93 -26.54 12.48 17.22
CA ASP A 93 -27.87 13.08 17.10
C ASP A 93 -28.56 12.79 15.75
N PHE A 94 -27.89 12.04 14.87
CA PHE A 94 -28.33 11.71 13.51
C PHE A 94 -28.62 12.94 12.62
N PHE A 95 -28.05 14.11 12.92
CA PHE A 95 -28.28 15.33 12.15
C PHE A 95 -27.01 16.13 11.87
N GLY A 96 -26.20 16.41 12.88
CA GLY A 96 -25.01 17.25 12.73
C GLY A 96 -23.84 16.82 13.60
N TYR A 97 -24.00 15.74 14.35
CA TYR A 97 -23.02 15.32 15.34
C TYR A 97 -23.03 13.80 15.48
N ALA A 98 -21.87 13.18 15.30
CA ALA A 98 -21.62 11.76 15.53
C ALA A 98 -20.17 11.58 15.99
N ASN A 99 -19.97 11.07 17.20
CA ASN A 99 -18.68 10.81 17.80
C ASN A 99 -18.57 9.36 18.29
N ARG A 100 -17.34 8.85 18.29
CA ARG A 100 -17.00 7.49 18.74
C ARG A 100 -16.95 7.44 20.26
N GLN A 101 -17.10 6.22 20.82
CA GLN A 101 -16.98 5.98 22.25
C GLN A 101 -16.30 4.64 22.53
N ILE A 102 -15.33 4.65 23.43
CA ILE A 102 -14.72 3.45 23.99
C ILE A 102 -14.63 3.53 25.51
N SER A 103 -14.58 2.38 26.20
CA SER A 103 -14.22 2.37 27.62
C SER A 103 -12.71 2.63 27.79
N ALA A 104 -12.34 3.40 28.81
CA ALA A 104 -10.94 3.66 29.14
C ALA A 104 -10.16 2.37 29.38
N GLY A 105 -8.93 2.31 28.85
CA GLY A 105 -8.08 1.11 28.87
C GLY A 105 -8.34 0.12 27.73
N SER A 106 -9.38 0.33 26.92
CA SER A 106 -9.62 -0.47 25.71
C SER A 106 -8.75 -0.03 24.53
N THR A 107 -8.80 -0.83 23.46
CA THR A 107 -8.22 -0.50 22.16
C THR A 107 -9.35 -0.18 21.18
N ALA A 108 -9.27 0.98 20.53
CA ALA A 108 -10.09 1.32 19.38
C ALA A 108 -9.37 0.92 18.09
N ASN A 109 -10.08 0.29 17.17
CA ASN A 109 -9.63 0.04 15.80
C ASN A 109 -10.72 0.60 14.88
N ASP A 110 -10.47 1.80 14.39
CA ASP A 110 -11.43 2.60 13.65
C ASP A 110 -10.98 2.79 12.20
N VAL A 111 -11.88 3.29 11.36
CA VAL A 111 -11.60 3.73 9.99
C VAL A 111 -11.92 5.21 9.91
N PHE A 112 -11.02 6.02 9.38
CA PHE A 112 -11.22 7.46 9.33
C PHE A 112 -12.47 7.81 8.53
N GLY A 113 -13.45 8.43 9.19
CA GLY A 113 -14.65 8.95 8.53
C GLY A 113 -15.64 7.88 8.04
N SER A 114 -15.50 6.61 8.47
CA SER A 114 -16.53 5.58 8.23
C SER A 114 -16.72 4.63 9.42
N CYS A 115 -17.90 4.02 9.50
CA CYS A 115 -18.17 2.88 10.38
C CYS A 115 -17.89 1.53 9.73
N SER A 116 -17.75 1.49 8.41
CA SER A 116 -17.35 0.28 7.71
C SER A 116 -15.84 0.18 7.72
N ALA A 117 -15.32 -1.05 7.57
CA ALA A 117 -13.93 -1.21 7.20
C ALA A 117 -13.66 -0.29 6.00
N CYS A 118 -12.44 0.22 5.87
CA CYS A 118 -11.93 0.38 4.54
C CYS A 118 -12.11 -1.00 3.94
N GLU A 119 -13.06 -1.15 3.01
CA GLU A 119 -12.82 -2.16 2.01
C GLU A 119 -11.46 -1.73 1.53
N ASP A 120 -10.44 -2.52 1.88
CA ASP A 120 -9.14 -2.38 1.27
C ASP A 120 -9.46 -2.00 -0.17
N SER A 121 -8.67 -1.13 -0.77
CA SER A 121 -8.36 -1.39 -2.15
C SER A 121 -7.72 -2.79 -2.26
N ALA A 122 -8.49 -3.86 -1.96
CA ALA A 122 -8.30 -5.23 -2.36
C ALA A 122 -8.43 -5.14 -3.86
N GLY A 123 -7.28 -4.82 -4.45
CA GLY A 123 -7.03 -4.00 -5.62
C GLY A 123 -8.20 -3.85 -6.57
N THR A 124 -8.56 -2.61 -6.86
CA THR A 124 -8.95 -2.32 -8.23
C THR A 124 -7.71 -2.55 -9.09
N GLY A 125 -7.76 -3.54 -9.96
CA GLY A 125 -6.63 -3.97 -10.78
C GLY A 125 -7.04 -5.13 -11.67
N CYS A 126 -6.13 -5.63 -12.50
CA CYS A 126 -6.49 -6.71 -13.41
C CYS A 126 -6.69 -8.00 -12.62
N THR A 127 -7.95 -8.49 -12.58
CA THR A 127 -8.32 -9.71 -11.85
C THR A 127 -8.13 -10.99 -12.66
N ASP A 128 -7.79 -10.86 -13.96
CA ASP A 128 -7.64 -12.00 -14.85
C ASP A 128 -6.16 -12.44 -14.97
N PRO A 129 -5.78 -13.64 -14.45
CA PRO A 129 -4.42 -14.15 -14.52
C PRO A 129 -3.94 -14.48 -15.95
N ALA A 130 -4.82 -14.39 -16.95
CA ALA A 130 -4.43 -14.50 -18.36
C ALA A 130 -3.75 -13.23 -18.91
N TYR A 131 -3.68 -12.14 -18.15
CA TYR A 131 -3.10 -10.86 -18.58
C TYR A 131 -1.78 -10.56 -17.85
N VAL A 132 -0.92 -9.75 -18.49
CA VAL A 132 0.38 -9.35 -17.94
C VAL A 132 0.21 -8.46 -16.71
N GLU A 133 -0.84 -7.65 -16.69
CA GLU A 133 -1.14 -6.71 -15.62
C GLU A 133 -1.85 -7.36 -14.42
N PHE A 134 -1.99 -8.69 -14.39
CA PHE A 134 -2.66 -9.42 -13.32
C PHE A 134 -2.11 -9.06 -11.93
N ASP A 135 -3.00 -8.60 -11.06
CA ASP A 135 -2.71 -8.33 -9.66
C ASP A 135 -3.37 -9.43 -8.80
N PRO A 136 -2.59 -10.28 -8.12
CA PRO A 136 -3.13 -11.33 -7.26
C PRO A 136 -3.87 -10.81 -6.01
N TYR A 137 -3.76 -9.52 -5.72
CA TYR A 137 -4.46 -8.85 -4.63
C TYR A 137 -5.73 -8.13 -5.12
N ALA A 138 -5.94 -8.02 -6.43
CA ALA A 138 -7.12 -7.39 -6.99
C ALA A 138 -8.39 -8.24 -6.83
N THR A 139 -9.47 -7.62 -6.35
CA THR A 139 -10.78 -8.27 -6.21
C THR A 139 -11.84 -7.69 -7.15
N THR A 140 -11.58 -6.52 -7.73
CA THR A 140 -12.47 -5.84 -8.68
C THR A 140 -11.68 -5.42 -9.92
N ASP A 141 -12.15 -5.82 -11.11
CA ASP A 141 -11.52 -5.40 -12.37
C ASP A 141 -11.77 -3.90 -12.62
N ASP A 142 -10.69 -3.14 -12.78
CA ASP A 142 -10.70 -1.71 -13.08
C ASP A 142 -10.51 -1.41 -14.57
N GLY A 143 -10.43 -2.45 -15.40
CA GLY A 143 -10.16 -2.35 -16.83
C GLY A 143 -8.67 -2.20 -17.17
N SER A 144 -7.77 -2.42 -16.21
CA SER A 144 -6.31 -2.44 -16.44
C SER A 144 -5.81 -3.69 -17.19
N CYS A 145 -6.63 -4.73 -17.38
CA CYS A 145 -6.32 -5.91 -18.19
C CYS A 145 -6.16 -5.54 -19.68
N GLY A 146 -4.95 -5.08 -20.05
CA GLY A 146 -4.66 -4.54 -21.38
C GLY A 146 -3.97 -5.53 -22.30
N THR A 147 -3.06 -6.34 -21.75
CA THR A 147 -2.15 -7.19 -22.53
C THR A 147 -2.32 -8.65 -22.15
N LEU A 148 -2.84 -9.47 -23.08
CA LEU A 148 -2.92 -10.92 -22.88
C LEU A 148 -1.51 -11.51 -22.72
N ALA A 149 -1.29 -12.28 -21.66
CA ALA A 149 -0.05 -13.00 -21.42
C ALA A 149 0.09 -14.17 -22.40
N VAL A 150 1.14 -14.11 -23.22
CA VAL A 150 1.57 -15.16 -24.13
C VAL A 150 2.92 -15.65 -23.63
N TYR A 151 2.91 -16.86 -23.08
CA TYR A 151 4.08 -17.54 -22.53
C TYR A 151 4.96 -18.12 -23.63
N GLY A 152 6.27 -18.01 -23.46
CA GLY A 152 7.29 -18.57 -24.34
C GLY A 152 8.58 -17.76 -24.27
N CYS A 153 9.53 -18.01 -25.18
CA CYS A 153 10.78 -17.25 -25.19
C CYS A 153 10.66 -15.94 -26.00
N PRO A 154 10.74 -14.74 -25.38
CA PRO A 154 10.60 -13.45 -26.08
C PRO A 154 11.93 -12.95 -26.70
N TYR A 155 13.03 -13.67 -26.49
CA TYR A 155 14.37 -13.24 -26.92
C TYR A 155 14.71 -13.80 -28.30
N ASP A 156 14.98 -12.92 -29.26
CA ASP A 156 15.35 -13.26 -30.64
C ASP A 156 16.66 -14.05 -30.77
N ALA A 157 17.54 -13.97 -29.76
CA ALA A 157 18.76 -14.74 -29.66
C ALA A 157 18.56 -16.22 -29.27
N ALA A 158 17.37 -16.62 -28.83
CA ALA A 158 17.07 -18.00 -28.46
C ALA A 158 16.71 -18.87 -29.68
N THR A 159 17.12 -20.13 -29.68
CA THR A 159 16.77 -21.10 -30.74
C THR A 159 15.30 -21.44 -30.79
N ASN A 160 14.59 -21.27 -29.68
CA ASN A 160 13.15 -21.45 -29.54
C ASN A 160 12.39 -20.12 -29.38
N TYR A 161 12.93 -19.02 -29.91
CA TYR A 161 12.28 -17.71 -29.93
C TYR A 161 10.84 -17.78 -30.46
N ASN A 162 9.90 -17.21 -29.70
CA ASN A 162 8.51 -17.02 -30.09
C ASN A 162 8.21 -15.51 -30.19
N PRO A 163 8.00 -14.94 -31.40
CA PRO A 163 7.73 -13.52 -31.59
C PRO A 163 6.36 -13.06 -31.07
N GLN A 164 5.51 -13.98 -30.61
CA GLN A 164 4.25 -13.66 -29.96
C GLN A 164 4.37 -13.69 -28.43
N ALA A 165 5.44 -14.26 -27.87
CA ALA A 165 5.62 -14.32 -26.44
C ALA A 165 5.93 -12.93 -25.87
N ASN A 166 5.25 -12.57 -24.79
CA ASN A 166 5.48 -11.35 -24.01
C ASN A 166 5.75 -11.63 -22.53
N VAL A 167 5.66 -12.90 -22.10
CA VAL A 167 6.06 -13.38 -20.78
C VAL A 167 7.03 -14.53 -20.96
N ASP A 168 8.24 -14.38 -20.41
CA ASP A 168 9.23 -15.45 -20.39
C ASP A 168 8.76 -16.59 -19.48
N ASP A 169 8.59 -17.78 -20.05
CA ASP A 169 8.20 -19.00 -19.33
C ASP A 169 9.41 -19.84 -18.89
N LEU A 170 10.61 -19.26 -18.99
CA LEU A 170 11.91 -19.89 -18.70
C LEU A 170 12.22 -21.09 -19.61
N SER A 171 11.53 -21.21 -20.76
CA SER A 171 11.83 -22.25 -21.74
C SER A 171 12.97 -21.89 -22.69
N CYS A 172 13.47 -20.65 -22.68
CA CYS A 172 14.47 -20.17 -23.63
C CYS A 172 15.72 -21.07 -23.73
N GLU A 173 16.00 -21.53 -24.95
CA GLU A 173 17.19 -22.29 -25.29
C GLU A 173 18.13 -21.40 -26.09
N PHE A 174 19.38 -21.28 -25.65
CA PHE A 174 20.41 -20.53 -26.36
C PHE A 174 21.46 -21.51 -26.86
N GLU A 175 21.50 -21.79 -28.16
CA GLU A 175 22.62 -22.52 -28.74
C GLU A 175 23.81 -21.58 -28.89
N LEU A 176 24.92 -21.97 -28.25
CA LEU A 176 26.21 -21.36 -28.49
C LEU A 176 26.72 -21.91 -29.83
N VAL A 177 26.52 -21.14 -30.91
CA VAL A 177 26.95 -21.50 -32.27
C VAL A 177 28.47 -21.55 -32.44
N ASP A 178 29.23 -21.26 -31.39
CA ASP A 178 30.67 -21.44 -31.33
C ASP A 178 31.03 -22.20 -30.04
N ASN A 179 31.92 -23.19 -30.13
CA ASN A 179 32.39 -23.98 -28.99
C ASN A 179 33.27 -23.16 -28.02
N SER A 180 33.34 -21.84 -28.18
CA SER A 180 33.77 -20.92 -27.14
C SER A 180 32.57 -20.53 -26.31
N CYS A 181 32.51 -20.99 -25.06
CA CYS A 181 31.55 -20.43 -24.12
C CYS A 181 31.75 -18.90 -24.07
N PRO A 182 30.74 -18.04 -24.31
CA PRO A 182 30.94 -16.58 -24.36
C PRO A 182 31.48 -15.98 -23.05
N ALA A 183 31.32 -16.73 -21.95
CA ALA A 183 31.84 -16.39 -20.63
C ALA A 183 33.19 -17.07 -20.31
N ASP A 184 33.81 -17.78 -21.25
CA ASP A 184 35.21 -18.21 -21.19
C ASP A 184 36.08 -17.01 -21.58
N LEU A 185 36.45 -16.22 -20.57
CA LEU A 185 37.16 -14.96 -20.76
C LEU A 185 38.67 -15.15 -20.84
N ASP A 186 39.18 -16.29 -20.37
CA ASP A 186 40.60 -16.61 -20.42
C ASP A 186 40.97 -17.59 -21.56
N GLY A 187 39.97 -18.14 -22.26
CA GLY A 187 40.10 -18.97 -23.45
C GLY A 187 40.51 -20.40 -23.17
N ASP A 188 40.25 -20.92 -21.96
CA ASP A 188 40.63 -22.28 -21.54
C ASP A 188 39.62 -23.38 -21.95
N GLY A 189 38.51 -22.99 -22.57
CA GLY A 189 37.44 -23.87 -23.04
C GLY A 189 36.43 -24.26 -21.96
N SER A 190 36.45 -23.62 -20.80
CA SER A 190 35.51 -23.81 -19.69
C SER A 190 35.01 -22.47 -19.15
N VAL A 191 33.81 -22.46 -18.53
CA VAL A 191 33.35 -21.31 -17.73
C VAL A 191 33.50 -21.68 -16.27
N THR A 192 34.45 -21.07 -15.57
CA THR A 192 34.78 -21.35 -14.18
C THR A 192 34.81 -20.08 -13.33
N THR A 193 35.16 -20.22 -12.05
CA THR A 193 35.39 -19.06 -11.17
C THR A 193 36.52 -18.17 -11.67
N THR A 194 37.45 -18.70 -12.46
CA THR A 194 38.57 -17.93 -13.02
C THR A 194 38.07 -16.88 -14.00
N ASP A 195 37.10 -17.23 -14.85
CA ASP A 195 36.45 -16.30 -15.78
C ASP A 195 35.67 -15.22 -15.06
N LEU A 196 34.88 -15.60 -14.06
CA LEU A 196 34.13 -14.65 -13.25
C LEU A 196 35.06 -13.64 -12.56
N LEU A 197 36.20 -14.12 -12.03
CA LEU A 197 37.20 -13.25 -11.41
C LEU A 197 37.89 -12.35 -12.44
N SER A 198 38.15 -12.84 -13.65
CA SER A 198 38.69 -12.04 -14.76
C SER A 198 37.73 -10.91 -15.16
N PHE A 199 36.43 -11.19 -15.26
CA PHE A 199 35.41 -10.16 -15.47
C PHE A 199 35.43 -9.13 -14.34
N LEU A 200 35.28 -9.58 -13.09
CA LEU A 200 35.19 -8.69 -11.93
C LEU A 200 36.46 -7.85 -11.71
N ALA A 201 37.64 -8.37 -12.07
CA ALA A 201 38.89 -7.62 -11.99
C ALA A 201 38.94 -6.43 -12.95
N SER A 202 38.19 -6.49 -14.06
CA SER A 202 38.11 -5.44 -15.08
C SER A 202 36.80 -4.64 -15.01
N PHE A 203 35.83 -5.07 -14.19
CA PHE A 203 34.52 -4.45 -14.09
C PHE A 203 34.64 -3.00 -13.59
N GLY A 204 34.23 -2.04 -14.42
CA GLY A 204 34.36 -0.61 -14.14
C GLY A 204 35.70 0.02 -14.54
N ALA A 205 36.60 -0.72 -15.18
CA ALA A 205 37.78 -0.13 -15.80
C ALA A 205 37.39 0.74 -17.02
N ASN A 206 38.09 1.86 -17.19
CA ASN A 206 37.86 2.73 -18.35
C ASN A 206 38.58 2.16 -19.58
N CYS A 207 37.85 2.02 -20.68
CA CYS A 207 38.44 1.74 -22.00
C CYS A 207 39.15 3.00 -22.53
N LEU A 208 40.39 2.87 -23.01
CA LEU A 208 41.13 3.93 -23.70
C LEU A 208 40.95 3.85 -25.21
#